data_AF-A0A4Q5YRP8-F1
#
_entry.id   AF-A0A4Q5YRP8-F1
#
_cell.length_a   1.000
_cell.length_b   1.000
_cell.length_c   1.000
_cell.angle_alpha   90.00
_cell.angle_beta   90.00
_cell.angle_gamma   90.00
#
_symmetry.space_group_name_H-M   'P 1'
#
loop_
_entity.id
_entity.type
_entity.pdbx_description
1 polymer ?
#
loop_
_entity_poly.entity_id
_entity_poly.type
_entity_poly.pdbx_seq_one_letter_code
_entity_poly.pdbx_strand_id
1 'polypeptide(L)'
;MREDLNRYLDFAISIERRKRRAYVIEQVAPHISKYSCADSDRHFKKTKEEFSFCGDFKSLVTTLQKECAYDPMPIVDSSGYKGNINIEMKGKLNDIEFVKQMLARYGFKLVEKQVEVDILVFKDKNVSCNAVVTDRRNP
;
A
#
# COMPACT_ATOMS: atom_id res chain seq x y z
N MET A 1 15.86 -20.74 -12.94
CA MET A 1 14.96 -20.52 -11.78
C MET A 1 13.55 -20.08 -12.18
N ARG A 2 13.33 -19.15 -13.13
CA ARG A 2 11.97 -18.77 -13.59
C ARG A 2 11.22 -19.88 -14.33
N GLU A 3 11.93 -20.75 -15.06
CA GLU A 3 11.33 -21.87 -15.81
C GLU A 3 10.86 -23.02 -14.91
N ASP A 4 11.44 -23.19 -13.72
CA ASP A 4 11.08 -24.25 -12.78
C ASP A 4 9.73 -23.98 -12.11
N LEU A 5 9.50 -22.74 -11.68
CA LEU A 5 8.22 -22.29 -11.12
C LEU A 5 7.06 -22.42 -12.10
N ASN A 6 7.31 -22.28 -13.41
CA ASN A 6 6.25 -22.36 -14.42
C ASN A 6 5.80 -23.80 -14.74
N ARG A 7 6.60 -24.82 -14.36
CA ARG A 7 6.24 -26.24 -14.49
C ARG A 7 5.34 -26.75 -13.37
N TYR A 8 5.45 -26.17 -12.17
CA TYR A 8 4.70 -26.62 -10.98
C TYR A 8 3.47 -25.77 -10.67
N LEU A 9 3.31 -24.62 -11.32
CA LEU A 9 2.17 -23.73 -11.11
C LEU A 9 1.22 -23.82 -12.30
N ASP A 10 0.03 -24.39 -12.05
CA ASP A 10 -1.13 -24.37 -12.95
C ASP A 10 -1.72 -22.97 -13.16
N PHE A 11 -1.14 -21.95 -12.53
CA PHE A 11 -1.57 -20.57 -12.63
C PHE A 11 -0.62 -19.76 -13.53
N ALA A 12 -1.18 -19.07 -14.52
CA ALA A 12 -0.53 -17.98 -15.23
C ALA A 12 -0.55 -16.73 -14.35
N ILE A 13 0.65 -16.26 -13.98
CA ILE A 13 0.83 -15.03 -13.22
C ILE A 13 1.02 -13.90 -14.21
N SER A 14 0.18 -12.86 -14.14
CA SER A 14 0.29 -11.67 -14.99
C SER A 14 0.11 -10.40 -14.16
N ILE A 15 0.83 -9.35 -14.51
CA ILE A 15 0.65 -8.03 -13.91
C ILE A 15 -0.34 -7.27 -14.78
N GLU A 16 -1.52 -6.96 -14.25
CA GLU A 16 -2.56 -6.18 -14.94
C GLU A 16 -2.71 -4.81 -14.29
N ARG A 17 -2.77 -3.76 -15.12
CA ARG A 17 -3.14 -2.41 -14.67
C ARG A 17 -4.64 -2.31 -14.57
N ARG A 18 -5.15 -2.06 -13.37
CA ARG A 18 -6.59 -1.83 -13.15
C ARG A 18 -6.82 -0.54 -12.37
N LYS A 19 -7.87 0.18 -12.76
CA LYS A 19 -8.37 1.35 -12.01
C LYS A 19 -9.04 0.86 -10.73
N ARG A 20 -8.49 1.23 -9.59
CA ARG A 20 -9.02 0.92 -8.25
C ARG A 20 -9.07 2.19 -7.41
N ARG A 21 -9.99 2.21 -6.45
CA ARG A 21 -9.98 3.22 -5.39
C ARG A 21 -8.81 2.91 -4.46
N ALA A 22 -7.96 3.90 -4.22
CA ALA A 22 -6.79 3.80 -3.35
C ALA A 22 -6.61 5.09 -2.56
N TYR A 23 -5.92 5.00 -1.43
CA TYR A 23 -5.48 6.15 -0.66
C TYR A 23 -4.14 6.63 -1.23
N VAL A 24 -4.15 7.78 -1.88
CA VAL A 24 -2.96 8.39 -2.48
C VAL A 24 -2.36 9.39 -1.49
N ILE A 25 -1.07 9.25 -1.21
CA ILE A 25 -0.33 10.23 -0.43
C ILE A 25 0.24 11.28 -1.37
N GLU A 26 -0.19 12.52 -1.20
CA GLU A 26 0.27 13.70 -1.96
C GLU A 26 1.03 14.65 -1.04
N GLN A 27 2.10 15.25 -1.53
CA GLN A 27 2.79 16.32 -0.80
C GLN A 27 1.98 17.62 -0.91
N VAL A 28 1.68 18.25 0.22
CA VAL A 28 0.96 19.53 0.28
C VAL A 28 1.87 20.68 0.73
N ALA A 29 2.80 20.42 1.65
CA ALA A 29 3.69 21.46 2.16
C ALA A 29 5.14 21.30 1.66
N PRO A 30 5.81 22.41 1.27
CA PRO A 30 7.22 22.39 0.86
C PRO A 30 8.20 22.32 2.04
N HIS A 31 7.74 22.44 3.29
CA HIS A 31 8.61 22.46 4.49
C HIS A 31 8.85 21.07 5.12
N ILE A 32 9.10 20.04 4.31
CA ILE A 32 9.43 18.68 4.81
C ILE A 32 10.82 18.64 5.45
N SER A 33 11.69 19.64 5.15
CA SER A 33 13.07 19.69 5.66
C SER A 33 13.18 19.65 7.19
N LYS A 34 12.14 20.05 7.93
CA LYS A 34 12.10 19.97 9.40
C LYS A 34 12.01 18.53 9.94
N TYR A 35 11.55 17.60 9.12
CA TYR A 35 11.34 16.20 9.48
C TYR A 35 12.33 15.30 8.72
N SER A 36 13.38 15.84 8.13
CA SER A 36 14.41 15.05 7.49
C SER A 36 15.29 14.37 8.54
N CYS A 37 15.55 13.09 8.36
CA CYS A 37 16.41 12.31 9.23
C CYS A 37 17.76 12.04 8.56
N ALA A 38 18.86 12.13 9.32
CA ALA A 38 20.17 11.70 8.83
C ALA A 38 20.18 10.19 8.57
N ASP A 39 21.00 9.76 7.62
CA ASP A 39 21.09 8.35 7.24
C ASP A 39 21.57 7.44 8.38
N SER A 40 22.34 8.01 9.31
CA SER A 40 22.92 7.33 10.47
C SER A 40 21.93 7.04 11.60
N ASP A 41 20.76 7.68 11.60
CA ASP A 41 19.75 7.61 12.67
C ASP A 41 18.52 6.75 12.29
N ARG A 42 18.64 5.95 11.22
CA ARG A 42 17.57 5.05 10.76
C ARG A 42 17.12 4.13 11.89
N HIS A 43 15.88 4.29 12.34
CA HIS A 43 15.30 3.45 13.37
C HIS A 43 13.83 3.18 13.08
N PHE A 44 13.39 1.97 13.46
CA PHE A 44 11.99 1.57 13.43
C PHE A 44 11.64 1.07 14.84
N LYS A 45 10.85 1.84 15.58
CA LYS A 45 10.36 1.46 16.90
C LYS A 45 8.85 1.50 16.88
N LYS A 46 8.24 0.34 17.08
CA LYS A 46 6.79 0.18 17.20
C LYS A 46 6.46 -0.41 18.57
N THR A 47 5.82 0.39 19.40
CA THR A 47 5.20 0.01 20.68
C THR A 47 3.68 0.01 20.51
N LYS A 48 2.93 -0.54 21.46
CA LYS A 48 1.45 -0.57 21.39
C LYS A 48 0.82 0.82 21.29
N GLU A 49 1.51 1.84 21.80
CA GLU A 49 1.01 3.21 21.90
C GLU A 49 1.89 4.22 21.17
N GLU A 50 3.13 3.87 20.80
CA GLU A 50 4.10 4.80 20.22
C GLU A 50 4.72 4.20 18.97
N PHE A 51 4.91 5.04 17.96
CA PHE A 51 5.58 4.70 16.71
C PHE A 51 6.62 5.78 16.42
N SER A 52 7.88 5.37 16.33
CA SER A 52 8.98 6.21 15.89
C SER A 52 9.62 5.57 14.66
N PHE A 53 9.68 6.31 13.57
CA PHE A 53 10.23 5.86 12.30
C PHE A 53 11.14 6.94 11.72
N CYS A 54 12.40 6.58 11.52
CA CYS A 54 13.32 7.34 10.70
C CYS A 54 13.79 6.47 9.53
N GLY A 55 13.51 6.92 8.31
CA GLY A 55 13.99 6.24 7.09
C GLY A 55 13.34 6.75 5.82
N ASP A 56 13.53 5.99 4.74
CA ASP A 56 12.98 6.33 3.43
C ASP A 56 11.44 6.34 3.45
N PHE A 57 10.85 7.30 2.74
CA PHE A 57 9.39 7.42 2.62
C PHE A 57 8.73 6.14 2.08
N LYS A 58 9.39 5.44 1.15
CA LYS A 58 8.91 4.16 0.63
C LYS A 58 8.74 3.09 1.71
N SER A 59 9.64 3.05 2.69
CA SER A 59 9.59 2.11 3.82
C SER A 59 8.46 2.47 4.78
N LEU A 60 8.16 3.75 4.96
CA LEU A 60 6.99 4.21 5.69
C LEU A 60 5.69 3.72 5.01
N VAL A 61 5.57 3.93 3.70
CA VAL A 61 4.37 3.53 2.94
C VAL A 61 4.16 2.01 3.00
N THR A 62 5.24 1.24 2.85
CA THR A 62 5.20 -0.22 3.00
C THR A 62 4.75 -0.64 4.41
N THR A 63 5.20 0.08 5.44
CA THR A 63 4.75 -0.15 6.82
C THR A 63 3.26 0.15 6.96
N LEU A 64 2.80 1.30 6.46
CA LEU A 64 1.39 1.70 6.53
C LEU A 64 0.49 0.69 5.81
N GLN A 65 0.89 0.22 4.62
CA GLN A 65 0.19 -0.84 3.89
C GLN A 65 0.07 -2.13 4.70
N LYS A 66 1.14 -2.51 5.43
CA LYS A 66 1.14 -3.71 6.27
C LYS A 66 0.22 -3.55 7.49
N GLU A 67 0.21 -2.38 8.11
CA GLU A 67 -0.63 -2.10 9.28
C GLU A 67 -2.11 -1.97 8.89
N CYS A 68 -2.40 -1.38 7.73
CA CYS A 68 -3.73 -1.25 7.15
C CYS A 68 -4.08 -2.43 6.22
N ALA A 69 -3.47 -3.60 6.37
CA ALA A 69 -3.68 -4.73 5.46
C ALA A 69 -5.13 -5.26 5.45
N TYR A 70 -5.91 -4.94 6.47
CA TYR A 70 -7.34 -5.27 6.56
C TYR A 70 -8.24 -4.27 5.82
N ASP A 71 -7.71 -3.12 5.41
CA ASP A 71 -8.45 -2.13 4.63
C ASP A 71 -8.51 -2.56 3.15
N PRO A 72 -9.69 -2.52 2.50
CA PRO A 72 -9.82 -2.89 1.09
C PRO A 72 -9.15 -1.92 0.12
N MET A 73 -8.73 -0.74 0.56
CA MET A 73 -8.12 0.30 -0.28
C MET A 73 -6.61 0.37 -0.04
N PRO A 74 -5.78 0.06 -1.05
CA PRO A 74 -4.34 0.14 -0.91
C PRO A 74 -3.87 1.59 -0.74
N ILE A 75 -2.77 1.78 -0.03
CA ILE A 75 -2.09 3.07 0.10
C ILE A 75 -1.04 3.19 -0.99
N VAL A 76 -1.05 4.28 -1.77
CA VAL A 76 -0.14 4.53 -2.89
C VAL A 76 0.64 5.80 -2.64
N ASP A 77 1.96 5.74 -2.85
CA ASP A 77 2.82 6.92 -2.80
C ASP A 77 2.76 7.68 -4.14
N SER A 78 2.29 8.93 -4.09
CA SER A 78 2.38 9.88 -5.21
C SER A 78 3.03 11.20 -4.77
N SER A 79 3.72 11.20 -3.62
CA SER A 79 4.31 12.40 -3.04
C SER A 79 5.52 12.89 -3.83
N GLY A 80 6.20 11.98 -4.54
CA GLY A 80 7.46 12.27 -5.23
C GLY A 80 8.65 12.52 -4.29
N TYR A 81 8.45 12.39 -2.98
CA TYR A 81 9.47 12.65 -1.98
C TYR A 81 10.43 11.46 -1.88
N LYS A 82 11.71 11.71 -2.17
CA LYS A 82 12.78 10.69 -2.16
C LYS A 82 13.69 10.79 -0.93
N GLY A 83 13.41 11.72 -0.03
CA GLY A 83 14.22 11.93 1.16
C GLY A 83 13.86 10.99 2.30
N ASN A 84 14.71 11.01 3.32
CA ASN A 84 14.39 10.41 4.61
C ASN A 84 13.37 11.28 5.35
N ILE A 85 12.51 10.62 6.11
CA ILE A 85 11.53 11.24 6.99
C ILE A 85 11.67 10.66 8.40
N ASN A 86 11.58 11.53 9.40
CA ASN A 86 11.44 11.18 10.80
C ASN A 86 9.99 11.45 11.21
N ILE A 87 9.29 10.41 11.64
CA ILE A 87 7.92 10.47 12.14
C ILE A 87 7.92 9.86 13.53
N GLU A 88 7.49 10.66 14.51
CA GLU A 88 7.20 10.19 15.86
C GLU A 88 5.73 10.44 16.16
N MET A 89 5.04 9.43 16.66
CA MET A 89 3.62 9.57 17.00
C MET A 89 3.21 8.63 18.13
N LYS A 90 2.14 9.04 18.81
CA LYS A 90 1.46 8.22 19.81
C LYS A 90 0.07 7.88 19.29
N GLY A 91 -0.17 6.61 18.95
CA GLY A 91 -1.45 6.17 18.39
C GLY A 91 -1.39 4.86 17.60
N LYS A 92 -2.55 4.40 17.15
CA LYS A 92 -2.71 3.15 16.40
C LYS A 92 -2.62 3.42 14.90
N LEU A 93 -1.70 2.72 14.24
CA LEU A 93 -1.52 2.78 12.79
C LEU A 93 -2.61 2.10 11.96
N ASN A 94 -3.50 1.35 12.62
CA ASN A 94 -4.61 0.65 11.96
C ASN A 94 -5.83 1.56 11.71
N ASP A 95 -5.78 2.82 12.15
CA ASP A 95 -6.85 3.80 11.92
C ASP A 95 -6.44 4.76 10.81
N ILE A 96 -7.12 4.67 9.67
CA ILE A 96 -6.79 5.47 8.48
C ILE A 96 -7.05 6.97 8.67
N GLU A 97 -8.06 7.33 9.46
CA GLU A 97 -8.36 8.73 9.76
C GLU A 97 -7.29 9.32 10.68
N PHE A 98 -6.80 8.52 11.64
CA PHE A 98 -5.62 8.89 12.43
C PHE A 98 -4.38 9.08 11.56
N VAL A 99 -4.10 8.15 10.64
CA VAL A 99 -2.98 8.24 9.70
C VAL A 99 -3.08 9.50 8.82
N LYS A 100 -4.28 9.83 8.34
CA LYS A 100 -4.54 11.04 7.54
C LYS A 100 -4.28 12.33 8.31
N GLN A 101 -4.76 12.43 9.55
CA GLN A 101 -4.47 13.57 10.41
C GLN A 101 -2.99 13.69 10.75
N MET A 102 -2.32 12.55 10.95
CA MET A 102 -0.89 12.50 11.21
C MET A 102 -0.10 13.00 10.01
N LEU A 103 -0.33 12.42 8.83
CA LEU A 103 0.35 12.81 7.59
C LEU A 103 0.20 14.32 7.31
N ALA A 104 -0.98 14.88 7.61
CA ALA A 104 -1.25 16.31 7.47
C ALA A 104 -0.30 17.18 8.30
N ARG A 105 0.11 16.73 9.50
CA ARG A 105 1.09 17.44 10.35
C ARG A 105 2.49 17.47 9.73
N TYR A 106 2.83 16.42 8.98
CA TYR A 106 4.12 16.30 8.29
C TYR A 106 4.11 16.90 6.88
N GLY A 107 3.00 17.54 6.48
CA GLY A 107 2.89 18.19 5.17
C GLY A 107 2.46 17.27 4.03
N PHE A 108 1.98 16.07 4.35
CA PHE A 108 1.42 15.13 3.39
C PHE A 108 -0.10 15.04 3.54
N LYS A 109 -0.81 14.74 2.47
CA LYS A 109 -2.26 14.55 2.51
C LYS A 109 -2.58 13.19 1.95
N LEU A 110 -3.39 12.44 2.69
CA LEU A 110 -3.99 11.20 2.23
C LEU A 110 -5.33 11.53 1.57
N VAL A 111 -5.47 11.23 0.27
CA VAL A 111 -6.69 11.47 -0.50
C VAL A 111 -7.17 10.19 -1.17
N GLU A 112 -8.48 9.98 -1.18
CA GLU A 112 -9.08 8.88 -1.93
C GLU A 112 -9.17 9.27 -3.41
N LYS A 113 -8.51 8.50 -4.28
CA LYS A 113 -8.57 8.70 -5.72
C LYS A 113 -8.67 7.36 -6.44
N GLN A 114 -9.21 7.41 -7.65
CA GLN A 114 -9.08 6.29 -8.58
C GLN A 114 -7.71 6.36 -9.23
N VAL A 115 -6.89 5.34 -8.99
CA VAL A 115 -5.55 5.24 -9.58
C VAL A 115 -5.38 3.89 -10.27
N GLU A 116 -4.53 3.90 -11.28
CA GLU A 116 -4.13 2.68 -11.97
C GLU A 116 -3.03 2.01 -11.14
N VAL A 117 -3.36 0.85 -10.58
CA VAL A 117 -2.42 0.05 -9.79
C VAL A 117 -2.08 -1.20 -10.57
N ASP A 118 -0.80 -1.58 -10.56
CA ASP A 118 -0.33 -2.86 -11.06
C ASP A 118 -0.76 -3.96 -10.06
N ILE A 119 -1.68 -4.81 -10.49
CA ILE A 119 -2.20 -5.92 -9.67
C ILE A 119 -1.61 -7.22 -10.19
N LEU A 120 -1.12 -8.04 -9.27
CA LEU A 120 -0.75 -9.42 -9.56
C LEU A 120 -2.02 -10.27 -9.72
N VAL A 121 -2.31 -10.69 -10.94
CA VAL A 121 -3.45 -11.54 -11.27
C VAL A 121 -2.95 -12.97 -11.47
N PHE A 122 -3.54 -13.89 -10.70
CA PHE A 122 -3.40 -15.32 -10.91
C PHE A 122 -4.57 -15.78 -11.79
N LYS A 123 -4.28 -16.34 -12.96
CA LYS A 123 -5.27 -16.97 -13.85
C LYS A 123 -4.99 -18.46 -13.90
N ASP A 124 -5.99 -19.30 -13.71
CA ASP A 124 -5.86 -20.73 -13.99
C ASP A 124 -5.54 -20.98 -15.47
N LYS A 125 -4.59 -21.87 -15.75
CA LYS A 125 -4.28 -22.33 -17.12
C LYS A 125 -5.34 -23.28 -17.67
N ASN A 126 -6.24 -23.80 -16.82
CA ASN A 126 -7.17 -24.89 -17.17
C ASN A 126 -8.65 -24.55 -16.94
N VAL A 127 -9.12 -23.40 -17.46
CA VAL A 127 -10.56 -23.17 -17.61
C VAL A 127 -10.89 -22.82 -19.06
N SER A 128 -11.11 -23.87 -19.86
CA SER A 128 -12.09 -23.80 -20.93
C SER A 128 -13.47 -23.64 -20.28
N CYS A 129 -13.97 -22.41 -20.24
CA CYS A 129 -15.34 -22.14 -19.81
C CYS A 129 -16.33 -22.75 -20.81
N ASN A 130 -16.68 -24.02 -20.63
CA ASN A 130 -18.01 -24.56 -20.94
C ASN A 130 -18.71 -24.83 -19.61
N ALA A 131 -19.09 -23.77 -18.90
CA ALA A 131 -20.04 -23.88 -17.80
C ALA A 131 -21.38 -23.37 -18.31
N VAL A 132 -22.14 -24.31 -18.88
CA VAL A 132 -23.57 -24.16 -19.15
C VAL A 132 -24.24 -23.73 -17.86
N VAL A 133 -24.72 -22.48 -17.81
CA VAL A 133 -25.62 -22.02 -16.76
C VAL A 133 -26.96 -22.70 -17.02
N THR A 134 -27.15 -23.92 -16.52
CA THR A 134 -28.50 -24.45 -16.33
C THR A 134 -29.12 -23.72 -15.15
N ASP A 135 -29.80 -22.63 -15.50
CA ASP A 135 -30.94 -22.09 -14.76
C ASP A 135 -31.82 -23.27 -14.31
N ARG A 136 -31.82 -23.53 -13.00
CA ARG A 136 -32.94 -24.19 -12.34
C ARG A 136 -33.57 -23.18 -11.42
N ARG A 137 -34.38 -22.30 -12.01
CA ARG A 137 -35.61 -21.82 -11.37
C ARG A 137 -36.37 -23.03 -10.81
N ASN A 138 -36.63 -22.97 -9.50
CA ASN A 138 -37.87 -23.27 -8.74
C ASN A 138 -38.91 -24.27 -9.29
N PRO A 139 -39.77 -24.87 -8.44
CA PRO A 139 -40.19 -24.42 -7.10
C PRO A 139 -40.01 -25.43 -5.95
#